data_AF-T1RQS5-F1
#
_entry.id   AF-T1RQS5-F1
#
_cell.length_a   1.000
_cell.length_b   1.000
_cell.length_c   1.000
_cell.angle_alpha   90.00
_cell.angle_beta   90.00
_cell.angle_gamma   90.00
#
_symmetry.space_group_name_H-M   'P 1'
#
loop_
_entity.id
_entity.type
_entity.pdbx_description
1 polymer ?
#
loop_
_entity_poly.entity_id
_entity_poly.type
_entity_poly.pdbx_seq_one_letter_code
_entity_poly.pdbx_strand_id
1 'polypeptide(L)'
;QSFFNGLMSENASSCEGKGLYTYNDFIVAATVYSGFGTIRSNEVRKRVLVSFFANVMLETGGMCYINERNPLMNDCMSSSTWLCASSKSYHGRGPLQLSWNYNYGATRKSIRFDGVNNPEKVGKDRVVLFKMTVWFWMKN
;
A
#
# COMPACT_ATOMS: atom_id res chain seq x y z
N GLN A 1 9.37 -13.47 9.00
CA GLN A 1 8.02 -13.87 9.43
C GLN A 1 7.67 -13.40 10.84
N SER A 2 8.32 -13.89 11.91
CA SER A 2 7.91 -13.61 13.31
C SER A 2 7.75 -12.12 13.62
N PHE A 3 8.75 -11.29 13.30
CA PHE A 3 8.67 -9.83 13.45
C PHE A 3 7.43 -9.22 12.79
N PHE A 4 7.15 -9.59 11.54
CA PHE A 4 6.01 -9.06 10.79
C PHE A 4 4.67 -9.47 11.42
N ASN A 5 4.55 -10.71 11.86
CA ASN A 5 3.34 -11.17 12.56
C ASN A 5 3.16 -10.46 13.90
N GLY A 6 4.26 -10.16 14.60
CA GLY A 6 4.25 -9.40 15.84
C GLY A 6 3.74 -7.97 15.69
N LEU A 7 3.84 -7.35 14.51
CA LEU A 7 3.27 -6.01 14.27
C LEU A 7 1.75 -5.98 14.44
N MET A 8 1.07 -7.12 14.26
CA MET A 8 -0.39 -7.24 14.29
C MET A 8 -0.88 -8.13 15.44
N SER A 9 -0.03 -8.45 16.42
CA SER A 9 -0.39 -9.40 17.49
C SER A 9 -1.58 -8.92 18.32
N GLU A 10 -1.68 -7.61 18.52
CA GLU A 10 -2.74 -6.96 19.32
C GLU A 10 -3.99 -6.62 18.48
N ASN A 11 -4.00 -6.92 17.18
CA ASN A 11 -5.14 -6.58 16.32
C ASN A 11 -6.35 -7.45 16.65
N ALA A 12 -7.50 -6.80 16.83
CA ALA A 12 -8.77 -7.47 16.97
C ALA A 12 -9.06 -8.40 15.78
N SER A 13 -9.79 -9.48 16.02
CA SER A 13 -10.21 -10.40 14.95
C SER A 13 -11.08 -9.74 13.88
N SER A 14 -11.75 -8.64 14.22
CA SER A 14 -12.59 -7.83 13.33
C SER A 14 -11.82 -6.87 12.43
N CYS A 15 -10.50 -6.72 12.61
CA CYS A 15 -9.69 -5.86 11.75
C CYS A 15 -9.74 -6.31 10.29
N GLU A 16 -10.09 -5.39 9.39
CA GLU A 16 -10.17 -5.61 7.95
C GLU A 16 -8.86 -6.15 7.35
N GLY A 17 -7.74 -5.64 7.83
CA GLY A 17 -6.38 -6.02 7.44
C GLY A 17 -6.03 -7.48 7.73
N LYS A 18 -6.79 -8.15 8.61
CA LYS A 18 -6.49 -9.50 9.07
C LYS A 18 -6.61 -10.49 7.91
N GLY A 19 -5.47 -11.12 7.60
CA GLY A 19 -5.36 -12.06 6.49
C GLY A 19 -5.07 -11.42 5.15
N LEU A 20 -5.18 -10.09 4.97
CA LEU A 20 -4.74 -9.42 3.75
C LEU A 20 -3.29 -8.93 3.86
N TYR A 21 -2.90 -8.43 5.03
CA TYR A 21 -1.51 -8.12 5.33
C TYR A 21 -0.75 -9.40 5.70
N THR A 22 -0.04 -10.00 4.74
CA THR A 22 0.78 -11.18 5.00
C THR A 22 2.26 -10.91 4.69
N TYR A 23 3.13 -11.57 5.46
CA TYR A 23 4.57 -11.47 5.26
C TYR A 23 5.01 -11.95 3.87
N ASN A 24 4.42 -13.04 3.37
CA ASN A 24 4.80 -13.61 2.08
C ASN A 24 4.49 -12.63 0.94
N ASP A 25 3.31 -12.01 0.97
CA ASP A 25 2.91 -11.02 -0.03
C ASP A 25 3.78 -9.74 0.06
N PHE A 26 4.12 -9.32 1.29
CA PHE A 26 5.08 -8.24 1.51
C PHE A 26 6.45 -8.55 0.90
N ILE A 27 7.00 -9.75 1.14
CA ILE A 27 8.30 -10.17 0.59
C ILE A 27 8.24 -10.21 -0.94
N VAL A 28 7.18 -10.77 -1.53
CA VAL A 28 7.00 -10.78 -2.99
C VAL A 28 7.06 -9.35 -3.54
N ALA A 29 6.34 -8.40 -2.95
CA ALA A 29 6.36 -7.00 -3.39
C ALA A 29 7.70 -6.30 -3.15
N ALA A 30 8.35 -6.56 -2.01
CA ALA A 30 9.65 -5.99 -1.66
C ALA A 30 10.74 -6.37 -2.67
N THR A 31 10.62 -7.55 -3.30
CA THR A 31 11.57 -7.99 -4.34
C THR A 31 11.36 -7.34 -5.71
N VAL A 32 10.20 -6.70 -5.95
CA VAL A 32 9.91 -6.04 -7.24
C VAL A 32 10.77 -4.80 -7.46
N TYR A 33 11.10 -4.08 -6.40
CA TYR A 33 11.86 -2.83 -6.47
C TYR A 33 13.26 -3.02 -5.87
N SER A 34 14.24 -3.24 -6.75
CA SER A 34 15.65 -3.33 -6.35
C SER A 34 16.05 -2.15 -5.48
N GLY A 35 16.61 -2.44 -4.32
CA GLY A 35 17.12 -1.43 -3.40
C GLY A 35 16.24 -1.14 -2.19
N PHE A 36 14.96 -1.53 -2.21
CA PHE A 36 14.12 -1.44 -1.03
C PHE A 36 14.71 -2.30 0.11
N GLY A 37 15.07 -1.66 1.22
CA GLY A 37 15.63 -2.33 2.41
C GLY A 37 16.96 -3.09 2.19
N THR A 38 17.65 -2.90 1.05
CA THR A 38 18.78 -3.77 0.65
C THR A 38 20.07 -3.02 0.32
N ILE A 39 20.06 -1.68 0.27
CA ILE A 39 21.24 -0.85 -0.04
C ILE A 39 21.93 -0.39 1.25
N ARG A 40 23.25 -0.16 1.16
CA ARG A 40 24.12 0.37 2.23
C ARG A 40 24.31 -0.62 3.39
N SER A 41 24.75 -0.13 4.55
CA SER A 41 25.05 -0.93 5.73
C SER A 41 23.79 -1.58 6.32
N ASN A 42 23.97 -2.64 7.11
CA ASN A 42 22.87 -3.32 7.80
C ASN A 42 22.08 -2.38 8.71
N GLU A 43 22.73 -1.39 9.32
CA GLU A 43 22.06 -0.39 10.13
C GLU A 43 21.11 0.48 9.31
N VAL A 44 21.56 0.97 8.14
CA VAL A 44 20.70 1.76 7.25
C VAL A 44 19.52 0.93 6.75
N ARG A 45 19.76 -0.33 6.37
CA ARG A 45 18.68 -1.24 5.92
C ARG A 45 17.61 -1.42 7.00
N LYS A 46 18.02 -1.62 8.26
CA LYS A 46 17.10 -1.70 9.40
C LYS A 46 16.33 -0.40 9.60
N ARG A 47 17.00 0.76 9.54
CA ARG A 47 16.34 2.07 9.67
C ARG A 47 15.29 2.27 8.58
N VAL A 48 15.59 1.96 7.33
CA VAL A 48 14.62 2.05 6.21
C VAL A 48 13.40 1.18 6.47
N LEU A 49 13.58 -0.08 6.86
CA LEU A 49 12.46 -0.99 7.14
C LEU A 49 11.64 -0.55 8.35
N VAL A 50 12.29 -0.08 9.41
CA VAL A 50 11.59 0.46 10.60
C VAL A 50 10.80 1.71 10.24
N SER A 51 11.39 2.65 9.49
CA SER A 51 10.67 3.85 9.03
C SER A 51 9.49 3.50 8.13
N PHE A 52 9.66 2.55 7.21
CA PHE A 52 8.57 2.06 6.36
C PHE A 52 7.43 1.50 7.22
N PHE A 53 7.72 0.56 8.12
CA PHE A 53 6.68 -0.05 8.95
C PHE A 53 6.08 0.94 9.96
N ALA A 54 6.83 1.92 10.46
CA ALA A 54 6.28 2.96 11.32
C ALA A 54 5.21 3.79 10.61
N ASN A 55 5.45 4.19 9.35
CA ASN A 55 4.44 4.86 8.53
C ASN A 55 3.26 3.94 8.26
N VAL A 56 3.51 2.67 7.89
CA VAL A 56 2.43 1.70 7.67
C VAL A 56 1.53 1.58 8.89
N MET A 57 2.12 1.42 10.08
CA MET A 57 1.38 1.30 11.33
C MET A 57 0.57 2.57 11.64
N LEU A 58 1.11 3.75 11.36
CA LEU A 58 0.39 5.01 11.55
C LEU A 58 -0.82 5.10 10.61
N GLU A 59 -0.61 4.92 9.31
CA GLU A 59 -1.62 5.11 8.27
C GLU A 59 -2.79 4.12 8.37
N THR A 60 -2.52 2.91 8.85
CA THR A 60 -3.51 1.82 8.87
C THR A 60 -4.10 1.54 10.26
N GLY A 61 -3.74 2.34 11.27
CA GLY A 61 -4.12 2.08 12.66
C GLY A 61 -3.63 0.71 13.12
N GLY A 62 -2.34 0.45 12.95
CA GLY A 62 -1.68 -0.79 13.34
C GLY A 62 -1.94 -1.96 12.38
N MET A 63 -2.04 -1.70 11.08
CA MET A 63 -2.41 -2.70 10.06
C MET A 63 -3.80 -3.31 10.30
N CYS A 64 -4.71 -2.55 10.92
CA CYS A 64 -6.09 -2.96 11.15
C CYS A 64 -6.99 -2.59 9.97
N TYR A 65 -6.80 -1.42 9.37
CA TYR A 65 -7.61 -0.91 8.27
C TYR A 65 -6.93 -1.10 6.92
N ILE A 66 -7.72 -1.35 5.89
CA ILE A 66 -7.27 -1.40 4.50
C ILE A 66 -7.80 -0.18 3.75
N ASN A 67 -9.10 0.10 3.89
CA ASN A 67 -9.70 1.27 3.28
C ASN A 67 -9.74 2.44 4.27
N GLU A 68 -9.57 3.64 3.76
CA GLU A 68 -9.81 4.89 4.48
C GLU A 68 -11.20 4.86 5.11
N ARG A 69 -11.29 5.35 6.35
CA ARG A 69 -12.53 5.35 7.10
C ARG A 69 -13.32 6.63 6.79
N ASN A 70 -14.56 6.46 6.37
CA ASN A 70 -15.50 7.54 6.08
C ASN A 70 -14.93 8.61 5.11
N PRO A 71 -14.46 8.22 3.91
CA PRO A 71 -13.91 9.16 2.96
C PRO A 71 -14.96 10.20 2.56
N LEU A 72 -14.60 11.48 2.62
CA LEU A 72 -15.50 12.60 2.33
C LEU A 72 -15.64 12.89 0.83
N MET A 73 -14.73 12.36 0.02
CA MET A 73 -14.69 12.54 -1.42
C MET A 73 -14.25 11.26 -2.13
N ASN A 74 -14.29 11.28 -3.46
CA ASN A 74 -13.81 10.16 -4.29
C ASN A 74 -12.33 10.30 -4.68
N ASP A 75 -11.62 11.31 -4.19
CA ASP A 75 -10.22 11.62 -4.48
C ASP A 75 -9.92 11.64 -5.99
N CYS A 76 -10.88 12.17 -6.75
CA CYS A 76 -10.73 12.41 -8.16
C CYS A 76 -10.25 13.85 -8.39
N MET A 77 -9.02 14.00 -8.84
CA MET A 77 -8.50 15.26 -9.36
C MET A 77 -8.64 15.29 -10.89
N SER A 78 -9.19 16.38 -11.44
CA SER A 78 -9.27 16.57 -12.88
C SER A 78 -7.87 16.50 -13.52
N SER A 79 -7.70 15.60 -14.48
CA SER A 79 -6.40 15.31 -15.12
C SER A 79 -6.63 14.83 -16.55
N SER A 80 -5.85 15.34 -17.51
CA SER A 80 -5.82 14.82 -18.88
C SER A 80 -5.06 13.49 -19.01
N THR A 81 -4.16 13.19 -18.07
CA THR A 81 -3.33 11.99 -18.08
C THR A 81 -4.00 10.82 -17.38
N TRP A 82 -4.58 11.07 -16.21
CA TRP A 82 -5.20 10.05 -15.35
C TRP A 82 -6.67 10.37 -15.15
N LEU A 83 -7.46 10.18 -16.20
CA LEU A 83 -8.90 10.44 -16.16
C LEU A 83 -9.57 9.59 -15.08
N CYS A 84 -10.38 10.20 -14.23
CA CYS A 84 -11.15 9.46 -13.24
C CYS A 84 -12.20 8.60 -13.94
N ALA A 85 -12.26 7.32 -13.57
CA ALA A 85 -13.29 6.41 -14.03
C ALA A 85 -14.62 6.70 -13.31
N SER A 86 -15.72 6.59 -14.06
CA SER A 86 -17.06 6.79 -13.50
C SER A 86 -17.34 5.82 -12.35
N SER A 87 -18.00 6.31 -11.31
CA SER A 87 -18.35 5.54 -10.09
C SER A 87 -17.17 4.90 -9.35
N LYS A 88 -15.94 5.38 -9.59
CA LYS A 88 -14.76 4.96 -8.83
C LYS A 88 -14.39 5.98 -7.77
N SER A 89 -13.79 5.49 -6.70
CA SER A 89 -13.21 6.28 -5.61
C SER A 89 -11.77 5.85 -5.39
N TYR A 90 -10.89 6.85 -5.30
CA TYR A 90 -9.45 6.73 -5.13
C TYR A 90 -9.04 7.08 -3.69
N HIS A 91 -9.92 6.84 -2.71
CA HIS A 91 -9.60 6.99 -1.30
C HIS A 91 -8.41 6.12 -0.87
N GLY A 92 -7.89 6.42 0.31
CA GLY A 92 -6.72 5.76 0.87
C GLY A 92 -6.91 4.26 0.92
N ARG A 93 -6.01 3.50 0.28
CA ARG A 93 -6.00 2.04 0.39
C ARG A 93 -4.62 1.47 0.71
N GLY A 94 -4.67 0.40 1.48
CA GLY A 94 -3.52 -0.42 1.81
C GLY A 94 -2.54 0.24 2.79
N PRO A 95 -1.32 -0.32 2.91
CA PRO A 95 -0.39 -0.02 3.98
C PRO A 95 0.04 1.44 4.10
N LEU A 96 0.13 2.19 2.99
CA LEU A 96 0.47 3.62 3.01
C LEU A 96 -0.71 4.51 2.56
N GLN A 97 -1.95 4.01 2.70
CA GLN A 97 -3.19 4.72 2.38
C GLN A 97 -3.10 5.51 1.07
N LEU A 98 -2.76 4.79 -0.01
CA LEU A 98 -2.55 5.43 -1.31
C LEU A 98 -3.86 6.05 -1.81
N SER A 99 -3.84 7.37 -2.00
CA SER A 99 -5.00 8.15 -2.44
C SER A 99 -4.76 8.83 -3.78
N TRP A 100 -5.84 9.29 -4.42
CA TRP A 100 -5.89 10.06 -5.65
C TRP A 100 -5.66 9.30 -6.97
N ASN A 101 -6.49 9.60 -7.96
CA ASN A 101 -6.47 9.01 -9.30
C ASN A 101 -5.08 8.97 -9.96
N TYR A 102 -4.25 10.00 -9.77
CA TYR A 102 -2.92 10.04 -10.37
C TYR A 102 -1.94 9.03 -9.76
N ASN A 103 -2.02 8.76 -8.45
CA ASN A 103 -1.18 7.74 -7.81
C ASN A 103 -1.64 6.35 -8.26
N TYR A 104 -2.95 6.10 -8.29
CA TYR A 104 -3.50 4.86 -8.81
C TYR A 104 -3.11 4.63 -10.28
N GLY A 105 -3.11 5.67 -11.11
CA GLY A 105 -2.72 5.61 -12.52
C GLY A 105 -1.23 5.44 -12.77
N ALA A 106 -0.38 6.09 -11.97
CA ALA A 106 1.08 6.03 -12.11
C ALA A 106 1.65 4.60 -11.96
N THR A 107 0.92 3.71 -11.29
CA THR A 107 1.31 2.30 -11.12
C THR A 107 1.09 1.42 -12.37
N ARG A 108 0.38 1.92 -13.39
CA ARG A 108 0.02 1.14 -14.59
C ARG A 108 1.21 0.55 -15.32
N LYS A 109 2.27 1.33 -15.50
CA LYS A 109 3.49 0.86 -16.16
C LYS A 109 4.38 0.03 -15.24
N SER A 110 4.46 0.39 -13.96
CA SER A 110 5.45 -0.18 -13.04
C SER A 110 5.07 -1.58 -12.55
N ILE A 111 3.78 -1.85 -12.32
CA ILE A 111 3.30 -3.14 -11.78
C ILE A 111 2.24 -3.82 -12.66
N ARG A 112 2.03 -3.31 -13.90
CA ARG A 112 1.07 -3.84 -14.90
C ARG A 112 -0.36 -3.94 -14.36
N PHE A 113 -0.78 -2.94 -13.59
CA PHE A 113 -2.09 -2.90 -12.93
C PHE A 113 -2.85 -1.63 -13.31
N ASP A 114 -4.09 -1.77 -13.78
CA ASP A 114 -4.94 -0.62 -14.10
C ASP A 114 -5.67 -0.10 -12.85
N GLY A 115 -4.96 0.69 -12.04
CA GLY A 115 -5.49 1.28 -10.82
C GLY A 115 -6.55 2.36 -11.05
N VAL A 116 -6.62 2.96 -12.24
CA VAL A 116 -7.64 3.97 -12.56
C VAL A 116 -9.01 3.33 -12.68
N ASN A 117 -9.11 2.22 -13.41
CA ASN A 117 -10.37 1.52 -13.64
C ASN A 117 -10.68 0.45 -12.58
N ASN A 118 -9.69 0.05 -11.77
CA ASN A 118 -9.86 -1.00 -10.76
C ASN A 118 -9.28 -0.63 -9.38
N PRO A 119 -9.48 0.60 -8.85
CA PRO A 119 -8.84 1.03 -7.60
C PRO A 119 -9.19 0.16 -6.40
N GLU A 120 -10.37 -0.46 -6.39
CA GLU A 120 -10.79 -1.39 -5.34
C GLU A 120 -9.92 -2.66 -5.21
N LYS A 121 -9.17 -3.04 -6.25
CA LYS A 121 -8.27 -4.21 -6.17
C LYS A 121 -7.13 -3.99 -5.19
N VAL A 122 -6.74 -2.74 -4.93
CA VAL A 122 -5.72 -2.39 -3.93
C VAL A 122 -6.14 -2.81 -2.53
N GLY A 123 -7.44 -2.84 -2.26
CA GLY A 123 -7.98 -3.30 -0.98
C GLY A 123 -8.34 -4.79 -0.91
N LYS A 124 -8.11 -5.56 -1.98
CA LYS A 124 -8.58 -6.95 -2.09
C LYS A 124 -7.50 -7.95 -2.50
N ASP A 125 -6.59 -7.52 -3.38
CA ASP A 125 -5.50 -8.35 -3.89
C ASP A 125 -4.24 -8.09 -3.07
N ARG A 126 -3.79 -9.11 -2.35
CA ARG A 126 -2.67 -9.03 -1.41
C ARG A 126 -1.36 -8.63 -2.08
N VAL A 127 -1.15 -9.06 -3.33
CA VAL A 127 0.08 -8.76 -4.06
C VAL A 127 0.02 -7.36 -4.64
N VAL A 128 -1.11 -6.95 -5.22
CA VAL A 128 -1.30 -5.58 -5.75
C VAL A 128 -1.15 -4.55 -4.63
N LEU A 129 -1.77 -4.82 -3.47
CA LEU A 129 -1.69 -3.99 -2.27
C LEU A 129 -0.24 -3.66 -1.90
N PHE A 130 0.61 -4.67 -1.72
CA PHE A 130 1.99 -4.43 -1.32
C PHE A 130 2.84 -3.88 -2.48
N LYS A 131 2.59 -4.29 -3.73
CA LYS A 131 3.29 -3.74 -4.90
C LYS A 131 3.07 -2.23 -5.05
N MET A 132 1.85 -1.75 -4.87
CA MET A 132 1.56 -0.31 -4.89
C MET A 132 2.21 0.42 -3.73
N THR A 133 2.22 -0.19 -2.54
CA THR A 133 2.87 0.38 -1.36
C THR A 133 4.38 0.56 -1.55
N VAL A 134 5.07 -0.50 -2.00
CA VAL A 134 6.52 -0.45 -2.22
C VAL A 134 6.84 0.46 -3.39
N TRP A 135 5.99 0.51 -4.43
CA TRP A 135 6.12 1.48 -5.52
C TRP A 135 6.11 2.90 -4.98
N PHE A 136 5.12 3.26 -4.16
CA PHE A 136 4.98 4.61 -3.61
C PHE A 136 6.25 4.98 -2.84
N TRP A 137 6.66 4.14 -1.89
CA TRP A 137 7.88 4.37 -1.11
C TRP A 137 9.16 4.55 -1.95
N MET A 138 9.26 3.86 -3.09
CA MET A 138 10.50 3.82 -3.87
C MET A 138 10.54 4.82 -5.02
N LYS A 139 9.40 5.35 -5.46
CA LYS A 139 9.29 6.06 -6.75
C LYS A 139 8.43 7.32 -6.73
N ASN A 140 7.74 7.62 -5.64
CA ASN A 140 6.78 8.73 -5.54
C ASN A 140 6.89 9.44 -4.20
#